data_AF-A0A7C3ZZ46-F1
#
_entry.id   AF-A0A7C3ZZ46-F1
#
_cell.length_a   1.000
_cell.length_b   1.000
_cell.length_c   1.000
_cell.angle_alpha   90.00
_cell.angle_beta   90.00
_cell.angle_gamma   90.00
#
_symmetry.space_group_name_H-M   'P 1'
#
loop_
_entity.id
_entity.type
_entity.pdbx_description
1 polymer ?
#
loop_
_entity_poly.entity_id
_entity_poly.type
_entity_poly.pdbx_seq_one_letter_code
_entity_poly.pdbx_strand_id
1 'polypeptide(L)'
;MTAITAILGFAGAEFRIALRNRWVIILTVTMAAFALVLALAGSGPTGTLGADQLSVTVASLTGLAVYLVPLIALLISFDAISGEIERGTLGLTLAYPVARPAILMGKFLAHVAILVFVLLVGYGVAAAVA
;
A
#
# COMPACT_ATOMS: atom_id res chain seq x y z
N MET A 1 -27.58 3.50 -13.91
CA MET A 1 -26.14 3.27 -13.65
C MET A 1 -25.97 1.84 -13.18
N THR A 2 -25.16 1.03 -13.87
CA THR A 2 -24.84 -0.33 -13.44
C THR A 2 -24.04 -0.31 -12.15
N ALA A 3 -24.27 -1.26 -11.24
CA ALA A 3 -23.60 -1.34 -9.94
C ALA A 3 -22.05 -1.30 -10.06
N ILE A 4 -21.50 -1.89 -11.12
CA ILE A 4 -20.05 -1.91 -11.43
C ILE A 4 -19.49 -0.50 -11.63
N THR A 5 -20.21 0.37 -12.35
CA THR A 5 -19.74 1.74 -12.64
C THR A 5 -19.73 2.60 -11.38
N ALA A 6 -20.67 2.36 -10.47
CA ALA A 6 -20.68 3.02 -9.16
C ALA A 6 -19.48 2.59 -8.30
N ILE A 7 -19.16 1.29 -8.29
CA ILE A 7 -18.00 0.74 -7.57
C ILE A 7 -16.70 1.34 -8.09
N LEU A 8 -16.49 1.32 -9.41
CA LEU A 8 -15.26 1.85 -10.02
C LEU A 8 -15.14 3.36 -9.88
N GLY A 9 -16.26 4.09 -10.00
CA GLY A 9 -16.28 5.55 -9.79
C GLY A 9 -15.90 5.92 -8.36
N PHE A 10 -16.46 5.22 -7.37
CA PHE A 10 -16.13 5.42 -5.96
C PHE A 10 -14.67 5.03 -5.67
N ALA A 11 -14.22 3.87 -6.18
CA ALA A 11 -12.84 3.42 -6.02
C ALA A 11 -11.82 4.42 -6.58
N GLY A 12 -12.08 5.00 -7.76
CA GLY A 12 -11.20 6.00 -8.37
C GLY A 12 -11.19 7.34 -7.64
N ALA A 13 -12.33 7.75 -7.06
CA ALA A 13 -12.37 8.92 -6.18
C ALA A 13 -11.52 8.70 -4.93
N GLU A 14 -11.70 7.54 -4.29
CA GLU A 14 -11.03 7.21 -3.04
C GLU A 14 -9.53 7.00 -3.20
N PHE A 15 -9.11 6.38 -4.31
CA PHE A 15 -7.71 6.24 -4.68
C PHE A 15 -6.99 7.60 -4.76
N ARG A 16 -7.63 8.61 -5.37
CA ARG A 16 -7.06 9.97 -5.46
C ARG A 16 -7.03 10.68 -4.12
N ILE A 17 -8.04 10.47 -3.28
CA ILE A 17 -8.08 11.03 -1.92
C ILE A 17 -6.94 10.45 -1.09
N ALA A 18 -6.76 9.14 -1.14
CA ALA A 18 -5.72 8.45 -0.40
C ALA A 18 -4.31 8.82 -0.87
N LEU A 19 -4.09 9.00 -2.18
CA LEU A 19 -2.79 9.48 -2.70
C LEU A 19 -2.41 10.87 -2.18
N ARG A 20 -3.39 11.72 -1.88
CA ARG A 20 -3.15 13.03 -1.24
C ARG A 20 -2.95 12.95 0.26
N ASN A 21 -3.15 11.79 0.87
CA ASN A 21 -2.95 11.62 2.29
C ASN A 21 -1.45 11.55 2.63
N ARG A 22 -1.03 12.38 3.59
CA ARG A 22 0.35 12.41 4.08
C ARG A 22 0.77 11.07 4.67
N TRP A 23 -0.16 10.33 5.28
CA TRP A 23 0.12 8.98 5.81
C TRP A 23 0.55 8.01 4.71
N VAL A 24 -0.11 8.01 3.55
CA VAL A 24 0.27 7.14 2.43
C VAL A 24 1.67 7.49 1.91
N ILE A 25 2.02 8.77 1.87
CA ILE A 25 3.37 9.22 1.51
C ILE A 25 4.40 8.71 2.51
N ILE A 26 4.16 8.87 3.82
CA ILE A 26 5.06 8.39 4.87
C ILE A 26 5.28 6.88 4.77
N LEU A 27 4.21 6.11 4.56
CA LEU A 27 4.29 4.66 4.40
C LEU A 27 5.07 4.25 3.15
N THR A 28 4.84 4.93 2.03
CA THR A 28 5.55 4.68 0.76
C THR A 28 7.04 4.95 0.91
N VAL A 29 7.40 6.10 1.47
CA VAL A 29 8.80 6.49 1.71
C VAL A 29 9.47 5.52 2.67
N THR A 30 8.79 5.12 3.74
CA THR A 30 9.32 4.15 4.71
C THR A 30 9.59 2.79 4.04
N MET A 31 8.62 2.26 3.29
CA MET A 31 8.77 1.01 2.53
C MET A 31 9.95 1.09 1.56
N ALA A 32 10.04 2.15 0.77
CA ALA A 32 11.12 2.35 -0.20
C ALA A 32 12.50 2.50 0.47
N ALA A 33 12.58 3.24 1.59
CA ALA A 33 13.83 3.42 2.32
C ALA A 33 14.33 2.08 2.89
N PHE A 34 13.47 1.30 3.57
CA PHE A 34 13.86 0.00 4.10
C PHE A 34 14.24 -0.98 2.98
N ALA A 35 13.45 -1.05 1.90
CA ALA A 35 13.75 -1.93 0.78
C ALA A 35 15.09 -1.57 0.11
N LEU A 36 15.37 -0.26 -0.06
CA LEU A 36 16.63 0.24 -0.62
C LEU A 36 17.83 -0.08 0.27
N VAL A 37 17.71 0.14 1.59
CA VAL A 37 18.78 -0.16 2.55
C VAL A 37 19.11 -1.66 2.53
N LEU A 38 18.09 -2.53 2.51
CA LEU A 38 18.29 -3.97 2.44
C LEU A 38 18.89 -4.43 1.11
N ALA A 39 18.48 -3.82 -0.02
CA ALA A 39 19.05 -4.12 -1.33
C ALA A 39 20.54 -3.75 -1.41
N LEU A 40 20.89 -2.55 -0.96
CA LEU A 40 22.28 -2.09 -0.90
C LEU A 40 23.12 -2.95 0.06
N ALA A 41 22.59 -3.31 1.22
CA ALA A 41 23.28 -4.19 2.16
C ALA A 41 23.50 -5.61 1.59
N GLY A 42 22.53 -6.14 0.84
CA GLY A 42 22.60 -7.45 0.20
C GLY A 42 23.55 -7.53 -1.01
N SER A 43 23.82 -6.39 -1.67
CA SER A 43 24.75 -6.30 -2.82
C SER A 43 26.24 -6.34 -2.45
N GLY A 44 26.59 -6.35 -1.16
CA GLY A 44 27.99 -6.40 -0.71
C GLY A 44 28.67 -7.74 -1.00
N PRO A 45 30.02 -7.83 -0.95
CA PRO A 45 30.73 -9.10 -1.05
C PRO A 45 30.34 -9.98 0.14
N THR A 46 29.52 -11.00 -0.11
CA THR A 46 29.15 -12.01 0.89
C THR A 46 30.36 -12.92 1.11
N GLY A 47 31.23 -12.54 2.05
CA GLY A 47 32.46 -13.26 2.36
C GLY A 47 32.22 -14.76 2.58
N THR A 48 33.09 -15.59 1.97
CA THR A 48 33.37 -17.03 2.16
C THR A 48 32.22 -18.05 2.29
N LEU A 49 30.94 -17.66 2.33
CA LEU A 49 29.81 -18.54 2.61
C LEU A 49 29.16 -19.16 1.36
N GLY A 50 29.62 -18.84 0.15
CA GLY A 50 29.08 -19.42 -1.09
C GLY A 50 27.59 -19.11 -1.33
N ALA A 51 26.99 -18.24 -0.53
CA ALA A 51 25.62 -17.80 -0.67
C ALA A 51 25.53 -16.80 -1.83
N ASP A 52 24.68 -17.12 -2.80
CA ASP A 52 24.39 -16.25 -3.93
C ASP A 52 23.83 -14.91 -3.42
N GLN A 53 24.41 -13.80 -3.86
CA GLN A 53 24.07 -12.44 -3.40
C GLN A 53 22.58 -12.14 -3.60
N LEU A 54 22.00 -12.68 -4.68
CA LEU A 54 20.57 -12.59 -4.96
C LEU A 54 19.73 -13.29 -3.89
N SER A 55 20.17 -14.46 -3.41
CA SER A 55 19.46 -15.22 -2.38
C SER A 55 19.41 -14.48 -1.04
N VAL A 56 20.47 -13.76 -0.69
CA VAL A 56 20.52 -12.95 0.54
C VAL A 56 19.55 -11.77 0.43
N THR A 57 19.60 -11.03 -0.67
CA THR A 57 18.71 -9.89 -0.90
C THR A 57 17.23 -10.30 -0.92
N VAL A 58 16.89 -11.40 -1.60
CA VAL A 58 15.51 -11.92 -1.64
C VAL A 58 15.03 -12.35 -0.25
N ALA A 59 15.89 -13.01 0.54
CA ALA A 59 15.54 -13.41 1.92
C ALA A 59 15.27 -12.19 2.81
N SER A 60 16.10 -11.15 2.74
CA SER A 60 15.91 -9.91 3.51
C SER A 60 14.65 -9.16 3.10
N LEU A 61 14.39 -9.02 1.80
CA LEU A 61 13.19 -8.37 1.27
C LEU A 61 11.91 -9.13 1.63
N THR A 62 11.97 -10.47 1.66
CA THR A 62 10.86 -11.31 2.11
C THR A 62 10.61 -11.14 3.61
N GLY A 63 11.67 -11.12 4.42
CA GLY A 63 11.55 -10.83 5.85
C GLY A 63 10.92 -9.46 6.12
N LEU A 64 11.33 -8.43 5.38
CA LEU A 64 10.71 -7.11 5.45
C LEU A 64 9.22 -7.16 5.08
N ALA A 65 8.86 -7.91 4.04
CA ALA A 65 7.48 -8.06 3.56
C ALA A 65 6.54 -8.56 4.67
N VAL A 66 6.99 -9.60 5.39
CA VAL A 66 6.19 -10.29 6.42
C VAL A 66 5.79 -9.35 7.54
N TYR A 67 6.62 -8.36 7.88
CA TYR A 67 6.32 -7.41 8.96
C TYR A 67 5.70 -6.11 8.45
N LEU A 68 6.29 -5.51 7.42
CA LEU A 68 5.96 -4.15 7.03
C LEU A 68 4.68 -4.08 6.18
N VAL A 69 4.45 -5.05 5.29
CA VAL A 69 3.27 -5.05 4.42
C VAL A 69 1.97 -5.16 5.22
N PRO A 70 1.81 -6.08 6.18
CA PRO A 70 0.58 -6.14 6.99
C PRO A 70 0.36 -4.87 7.82
N LEU A 71 1.43 -4.27 8.35
CA LEU A 71 1.34 -3.04 9.13
C LEU A 71 0.88 -1.86 8.26
N ILE A 72 1.43 -1.73 7.05
CA ILE A 72 0.98 -0.75 6.04
C ILE A 72 -0.48 -0.98 5.67
N ALA A 73 -0.88 -2.23 5.43
CA ALA A 73 -2.25 -2.61 5.09
C ALA A 73 -3.24 -2.18 6.17
N LEU A 74 -2.91 -2.47 7.42
CA LEU A 74 -3.74 -2.11 8.58
C LEU A 74 -3.82 -0.59 8.74
N LEU A 75 -2.70 0.13 8.62
CA LEU A 75 -2.69 1.58 8.80
C LEU A 75 -3.51 2.30 7.73
N ILE A 76 -3.37 1.90 6.46
CA ILE A 76 -4.15 2.48 5.35
C ILE A 76 -5.64 2.15 5.50
N SER A 77 -5.98 0.91 5.84
CA SER A 77 -7.37 0.49 6.02
C SER A 77 -8.05 1.17 7.22
N PHE A 78 -7.29 1.42 8.29
CA PHE A 78 -7.78 2.13 9.47
C PHE A 78 -8.01 3.61 9.17
N ASP A 79 -7.01 4.29 8.57
CA ASP A 79 -7.10 5.71 8.22
C ASP A 79 -8.26 5.97 7.25
N ALA A 80 -8.56 5.03 6.36
CA ALA A 80 -9.74 5.04 5.51
C ALA A 80 -11.05 5.28 6.27
N ILE A 81 -11.21 4.64 7.42
CA ILE A 81 -12.45 4.64 8.19
C ILE A 81 -12.42 5.81 9.17
N SER A 82 -11.34 5.92 9.94
CA SER A 82 -11.17 6.97 10.94
C SER A 82 -11.14 8.37 10.32
N GLY A 83 -10.52 8.52 9.15
CA GLY A 83 -10.45 9.79 8.43
C GLY A 83 -11.81 10.28 7.92
N GLU A 84 -12.70 9.39 7.50
CA GLU A 84 -14.08 9.76 7.13
C GLU A 84 -14.93 10.10 8.35
N ILE A 85 -14.69 9.43 9.48
CA ILE A 85 -15.37 9.71 10.75
C ILE A 85 -14.98 11.09 11.27
N GLU A 86 -13.69 11.41 11.31
CA GLU A 86 -13.20 12.73 11.76
C GLU A 86 -13.70 13.88 10.88
N ARG A 87 -13.85 13.65 9.57
CA ARG A 87 -14.35 14.65 8.63
C ARG A 87 -15.88 14.76 8.61
N GLY A 88 -16.58 13.87 9.30
CA GLY A 88 -18.04 13.79 9.31
C GLY A 88 -18.65 13.38 7.97
N THR A 89 -17.85 12.95 6.99
CA THR A 89 -18.31 12.63 5.63
C THR A 89 -18.98 11.27 5.54
N LEU A 90 -18.74 10.37 6.50
CA LEU A 90 -19.34 9.03 6.52
C LEU A 90 -20.89 9.07 6.45
N GLY A 91 -21.50 10.04 7.15
CA GLY A 91 -22.95 10.23 7.13
C GLY A 91 -23.48 10.70 5.77
N LEU A 92 -22.70 11.49 5.03
CA LEU A 92 -23.04 11.94 3.68
C LEU A 92 -22.92 10.78 2.67
N THR A 93 -21.87 9.96 2.79
CA THR A 93 -21.68 8.78 1.92
C THR A 93 -22.82 7.77 2.09
N LEU A 94 -23.35 7.61 3.31
CA LEU A 94 -24.48 6.74 3.60
C LEU A 94 -25.85 7.33 3.23
N ALA A 95 -25.95 8.66 3.10
CA ALA A 95 -27.16 9.34 2.65
C ALA A 95 -27.36 9.25 1.12
N TYR A 96 -26.30 8.95 0.36
CA TYR A 96 -26.41 8.72 -1.08
C TYR A 96 -27.21 7.44 -1.37
N PRO A 97 -28.12 7.46 -2.37
CA PRO A 97 -28.92 6.30 -2.78
C PRO A 97 -28.08 5.28 -3.56
N VAL A 98 -26.99 4.79 -2.95
CA VAL A 98 -26.09 3.78 -3.48
C VAL A 98 -26.12 2.58 -2.54
N ALA A 99 -26.13 1.37 -3.10
CA ALA A 99 -26.13 0.16 -2.30
C ALA A 99 -24.89 0.12 -1.37
N ARG A 100 -25.12 -0.07 -0.06
CA ARG A 100 -24.06 -0.24 0.96
C ARG A 100 -22.91 -1.18 0.54
N PRO A 101 -23.15 -2.37 -0.05
CA PRO A 101 -22.05 -3.24 -0.49
C PRO A 101 -21.22 -2.66 -1.63
N ALA A 102 -21.78 -1.80 -2.48
CA ALA A 102 -21.04 -1.16 -3.57
C ALA A 102 -20.03 -0.12 -3.03
N ILE A 103 -20.41 0.62 -1.99
CA ILE A 103 -19.52 1.57 -1.30
C ILE A 103 -18.38 0.80 -0.63
N LEU A 104 -18.71 -0.29 0.09
CA LEU A 104 -17.71 -1.12 0.77
C LEU A 104 -16.71 -1.73 -0.22
N MET A 105 -17.19 -2.24 -1.36
CA MET A 105 -16.32 -2.79 -2.41
C MET A 105 -15.47 -1.73 -3.10
N GLY A 106 -16.02 -0.54 -3.37
CA GLY A 106 -15.26 0.57 -3.92
C GLY A 106 -14.10 0.98 -2.98
N LYS A 107 -14.38 1.06 -1.68
CA LYS A 107 -13.38 1.38 -0.66
C LYS A 107 -12.31 0.28 -0.56
N PHE A 108 -12.72 -0.99 -0.51
CA PHE A 108 -11.77 -2.11 -0.49
C PHE A 108 -10.84 -2.10 -1.72
N LEU A 109 -11.40 -1.96 -2.92
CA LEU A 109 -10.63 -1.90 -4.17
C LEU A 109 -9.62 -0.74 -4.18
N ALA A 110 -10.03 0.44 -3.72
CA ALA A 110 -9.11 1.57 -3.61
C ALA A 110 -7.94 1.27 -2.67
N HIS A 111 -8.20 0.68 -1.50
CA HIS A 111 -7.18 0.37 -0.49
C HIS A 111 -6.21 -0.71 -0.95
N VAL A 112 -6.71 -1.74 -1.63
CA VAL A 112 -5.87 -2.75 -2.29
C VAL A 112 -5.01 -2.11 -3.38
N ALA A 113 -5.56 -1.22 -4.21
CA ALA A 113 -4.80 -0.54 -5.25
C ALA A 113 -3.69 0.35 -4.67
N ILE A 114 -3.95 1.06 -3.56
CA ILE A 114 -2.93 1.87 -2.88
C ILE A 114 -1.84 0.98 -2.29
N LEU A 115 -2.21 -0.13 -1.66
CA LEU A 115 -1.24 -1.08 -1.11
C LEU A 115 -0.35 -1.64 -2.22
N VAL A 116 -0.93 -2.06 -3.34
CA VAL A 116 -0.16 -2.51 -4.53
C VAL A 116 0.77 -1.41 -5.01
N PHE A 117 0.31 -0.16 -5.08
CA PHE A 117 1.15 0.98 -5.46
C PHE A 117 2.35 1.16 -4.51
N VAL A 118 2.13 1.12 -3.19
CA VAL A 118 3.19 1.22 -2.17
C VAL A 118 4.22 0.11 -2.34
N LEU A 119 3.77 -1.14 -2.56
CA LEU A 119 4.65 -2.28 -2.78
C LEU A 119 5.45 -2.15 -4.08
N LEU A 120 4.80 -1.72 -5.17
CA LEU A 120 5.47 -1.51 -6.46
C LEU A 120 6.56 -0.45 -6.36
N VAL A 121 6.31 0.67 -5.68
CA VAL A 121 7.32 1.70 -5.46
C VAL A 121 8.45 1.18 -4.57
N GLY A 122 8.11 0.53 -3.45
CA GLY A 122 9.10 0.03 -2.50
C GLY A 122 10.04 -1.02 -3.11
N TYR A 123 9.48 -2.09 -3.67
CA TYR A 123 10.26 -3.14 -4.31
C TYR A 123 10.85 -2.71 -5.65
N GLY A 124 10.20 -1.82 -6.39
CA GLY A 124 10.72 -1.28 -7.65
C GLY A 124 12.01 -0.49 -7.45
N VAL A 125 12.10 0.31 -6.38
CA VAL A 125 13.34 1.02 -6.02
C VAL A 125 14.45 0.04 -5.64
N ALA A 126 14.14 -0.99 -4.86
CA ALA A 126 15.11 -2.03 -4.49
C ALA A 126 15.62 -2.81 -5.72
N ALA A 127 14.72 -3.20 -6.62
CA ALA A 127 15.05 -3.94 -7.84
C ALA A 127 15.86 -3.12 -8.86
N ALA A 128 15.76 -1.79 -8.83
CA ALA A 128 16.57 -0.92 -9.69
C ALA A 128 18.04 -0.80 -9.22
N VAL A 129 18.33 -1.20 -7.98
CA VAL A 129 19.63 -1.01 -7.32
C VAL A 129 20.36 -2.33 -7.06
N ALA A 130 19.62 -3.42 -6.82
CA ALA A 130 20.15 -4.77 -6.69
C ALA A 130 20.66 -5.33 -8.03
#